data_AF-A0A948ALR1-F1
#
_entry.id   AF-A0A948ALR1-F1
#
_cell.length_a   1.000
_cell.length_b   1.000
_cell.length_c   1.000
_cell.angle_alpha   90.00
_cell.angle_beta   90.00
_cell.angle_gamma   90.00
#
_symmetry.space_group_name_H-M   'P 1'
#
loop_
_entity.id
_entity.type
_entity.pdbx_description
1 polymer ?
#
loop_
_entity_poly.entity_id
_entity_poly.type
_entity_poly.pdbx_seq_one_letter_code
_entity_poly.pdbx_strand_id
1 'polypeptide(L)'
;MSTRLLPWAIAALYLLFLFPTPEFPGYNADDGSWFVTMGWNLAQYGRYTSDTYPLAAYGHHAAWPPLFAALLAGVIEVVGLNWVALKLTMVALGLGALALLSRLWRDDSVDNPVGAWAVLLTALSPAFFLYSHHTMTEVPYIAAVAAALLGLSRAEDGRTAFLAGL
;
A
#
# COMPACT_ATOMS: atom_id res chain seq x y z
N MET A 1 -13.08 15.70 -21.21
CA MET A 1 -12.95 15.83 -19.74
C MET A 1 -11.52 16.24 -19.45
N SER A 2 -11.27 17.31 -18.70
CA SER A 2 -9.90 17.75 -18.39
C SER A 2 -9.16 16.66 -17.61
N THR A 3 -8.02 16.18 -18.12
CA THR A 3 -7.16 15.17 -17.46
C THR A 3 -6.71 15.61 -16.06
N ARG A 4 -6.80 16.91 -15.75
CA ARG A 4 -6.50 17.50 -14.43
C ARG A 4 -7.44 17.05 -13.31
N LEU A 5 -8.68 16.66 -13.62
CA LEU A 5 -9.66 16.20 -12.62
C LEU A 5 -9.58 14.70 -12.35
N LEU A 6 -8.93 13.95 -13.24
CA LEU A 6 -8.84 12.50 -13.16
C LEU A 6 -8.27 11.97 -11.83
N PRO A 7 -7.13 12.47 -11.29
CA PRO A 7 -6.60 11.96 -10.02
C PRO A 7 -7.56 12.21 -8.85
N TRP A 8 -8.28 13.33 -8.87
CA TRP A 8 -9.27 13.65 -7.84
C TRP A 8 -10.51 12.75 -7.93
N ALA A 9 -10.97 12.44 -9.14
CA ALA A 9 -12.06 11.49 -9.34
C ALA A 9 -11.68 10.08 -8.88
N ILE A 10 -10.45 9.63 -9.16
CA ILE A 10 -9.93 8.34 -8.67
C ILE A 10 -9.84 8.35 -7.14
N ALA A 11 -9.27 9.40 -6.54
CA ALA A 11 -9.16 9.52 -5.09
C ALA A 11 -10.54 9.52 -4.41
N ALA A 12 -11.50 10.27 -4.95
CA ALA A 12 -12.87 10.27 -4.48
C ALA A 12 -13.51 8.89 -4.58
N LEU A 13 -13.33 8.18 -5.71
CA LEU A 13 -13.83 6.82 -5.88
C LEU A 13 -13.27 5.89 -4.80
N TYR A 14 -11.98 5.92 -4.53
CA TYR A 14 -11.36 5.04 -3.53
C TYR A 14 -11.87 5.38 -2.11
N LEU A 15 -11.96 6.67 -1.78
CA LEU A 15 -12.44 7.09 -0.46
C LEU A 15 -13.93 6.80 -0.24
N LEU A 16 -14.76 6.87 -1.29
CA LEU A 16 -16.20 6.57 -1.20
C LEU A 16 -16.49 5.09 -0.93
N PHE A 17 -15.58 4.19 -1.29
CA PHE A 17 -15.70 2.75 -1.09
C PHE A 17 -14.77 2.24 0.02
N LEU A 18 -14.61 3.04 1.07
CA LEU A 18 -13.97 2.57 2.29
C LEU A 18 -14.88 1.51 2.93
N PHE A 19 -14.41 0.26 3.02
CA PHE A 19 -15.08 -0.82 3.75
C PHE A 19 -14.43 -0.96 5.14
N PRO A 20 -14.90 -0.26 6.19
CA PRO A 20 -14.22 -0.17 7.48
C PRO A 20 -14.50 -1.39 8.36
N THR A 21 -14.42 -2.58 7.78
CA THR A 21 -14.62 -3.86 8.46
C THR A 21 -13.41 -4.74 8.23
N PRO A 22 -13.12 -5.67 9.15
CA PRO A 22 -12.16 -6.72 8.86
C PRO A 22 -12.55 -7.48 7.58
N GLU A 23 -11.58 -7.74 6.72
CA GLU A 23 -11.81 -8.60 5.54
C GLU A 23 -11.57 -10.04 5.94
N PHE A 24 -12.64 -10.71 6.35
CA PHE A 24 -12.63 -12.16 6.55
C PHE A 24 -13.50 -12.91 5.52
N PRO A 25 -13.46 -12.63 4.20
CA PRO A 25 -14.14 -13.48 3.23
C PRO A 25 -13.42 -14.83 3.14
N GLY A 26 -14.15 -15.94 3.10
CA GLY A 26 -13.60 -17.31 3.24
C GLY A 26 -12.53 -17.76 2.24
N TYR A 27 -12.20 -16.97 1.20
CA TYR A 27 -11.10 -17.25 0.28
C TYR A 27 -9.74 -16.64 0.74
N ASN A 28 -9.76 -15.50 1.45
CA ASN A 28 -8.55 -14.73 1.84
C ASN A 28 -8.57 -14.29 3.31
N ALA A 29 -9.48 -14.84 4.13
CA ALA A 29 -9.72 -14.38 5.49
C ALA A 29 -8.46 -14.43 6.36
N ASP A 30 -7.56 -15.36 6.06
CA ASP A 30 -6.37 -15.58 6.85
C ASP A 30 -5.30 -14.52 6.57
N ASP A 31 -4.93 -14.23 5.32
CA ASP A 31 -3.74 -13.39 5.02
C ASP A 31 -3.79 -11.99 5.66
N GLY A 32 -4.91 -11.28 5.53
CA GLY A 32 -5.07 -9.96 6.12
C GLY A 32 -5.07 -9.99 7.65
N SER A 33 -5.69 -11.03 8.23
CA SER A 33 -5.75 -11.23 9.68
C SER A 33 -4.35 -11.47 10.27
N TRP A 34 -3.48 -12.19 9.55
CA TRP A 34 -2.11 -12.46 9.97
C TRP A 34 -1.29 -11.17 10.05
N PHE A 35 -1.35 -10.31 9.02
CA PHE A 35 -0.64 -9.03 9.06
C PHE A 35 -1.13 -8.12 10.18
N VAL A 36 -2.44 -8.03 10.39
CA VAL A 36 -3.02 -7.23 11.48
C VAL A 36 -2.62 -7.81 12.84
N THR A 37 -2.59 -9.13 13.00
CA THR A 37 -2.16 -9.79 14.24
C THR A 37 -0.69 -9.52 14.54
N MET A 38 0.19 -9.63 13.55
CA MET A 38 1.60 -9.29 13.71
C MET A 38 1.80 -7.81 14.04
N GLY A 39 1.08 -6.91 13.38
CA GLY A 39 1.11 -5.48 13.66
C GLY A 39 0.63 -5.15 15.07
N TRP A 40 -0.46 -5.78 15.51
CA TRP A 40 -0.98 -5.65 16.88
C TRP A 40 0.03 -6.15 17.92
N ASN A 41 0.58 -7.35 17.73
CA ASN A 41 1.55 -7.92 18.64
C ASN A 41 2.82 -7.06 18.74
N LEU A 42 3.25 -6.49 17.62
CA LEU A 42 4.39 -5.59 17.58
C LEU A 42 4.08 -4.27 18.32
N ALA A 43 2.92 -3.67 18.08
CA ALA A 43 2.51 -2.42 18.73
C ALA A 43 2.28 -2.57 20.25
N GLN A 44 1.62 -3.65 20.68
CA GLN A 44 1.24 -3.82 22.09
C GLN A 44 2.33 -4.47 22.94
N TYR A 45 3.14 -5.34 22.34
CA TYR A 45 4.06 -6.19 23.10
C TYR A 45 5.51 -6.11 22.60
N GLY A 46 5.80 -5.35 21.53
CA GLY A 46 7.13 -5.28 20.94
C GLY A 46 7.60 -6.61 20.34
N ARG A 47 6.68 -7.49 19.96
CA ARG A 47 6.98 -8.83 19.44
C ARG A 47 6.43 -9.01 18.02
N TYR A 48 7.31 -9.32 17.08
CA TYR A 48 6.92 -9.73 15.73
C TYR A 48 6.61 -11.24 15.70
N THR A 49 5.34 -11.58 15.90
CA THR A 49 4.86 -12.98 15.97
C THR A 49 3.43 -13.06 15.42
N SER A 50 3.11 -14.18 14.77
CA SER A 50 1.73 -14.49 14.34
C SER A 50 0.87 -15.03 15.48
N ASP A 51 1.49 -15.57 16.52
CA ASP A 51 0.77 -16.12 17.66
C ASP A 51 0.29 -15.01 18.59
N THR A 52 -0.95 -15.11 19.07
CA THR A 52 -1.54 -14.13 20.00
C THR A 52 -0.76 -14.10 21.31
N TYR A 53 -0.15 -12.97 21.64
CA TYR A 53 0.59 -12.79 22.89
C TYR A 53 -0.38 -12.39 24.03
N PRO A 54 -0.21 -12.85 25.29
CA PRO A 54 0.97 -13.50 25.89
C PRO A 54 1.04 -15.03 25.82
N LEU A 55 0.11 -15.70 25.13
CA LEU A 55 0.08 -17.17 25.07
C LEU A 55 1.21 -17.78 24.21
N ALA A 56 1.96 -16.95 23.49
CA ALA A 56 3.05 -17.33 22.61
C ALA A 56 4.42 -17.41 23.32
N ALA A 57 4.63 -18.39 24.20
CA ALA A 57 5.95 -18.60 24.82
C ALA A 57 7.05 -18.99 23.81
N TYR A 58 6.64 -19.48 22.63
CA TYR A 58 7.50 -19.88 21.51
C TYR A 58 6.95 -19.38 20.19
N GLY A 59 6.52 -18.11 20.16
CA GLY A 59 5.91 -17.48 18.98
C GLY A 59 6.63 -17.88 17.69
N HIS A 60 5.93 -18.54 16.77
CA HIS A 60 6.53 -18.87 15.49
C HIS A 60 6.96 -17.56 14.83
N HIS A 61 8.26 -17.42 14.54
CA HIS A 61 8.75 -16.27 13.80
C HIS A 61 8.05 -16.31 12.45
N ALA A 62 7.16 -15.33 12.22
CA ALA A 62 6.30 -15.35 11.06
C ALA A 62 7.17 -15.33 9.80
N ALA A 63 6.92 -16.25 8.86
CA ALA A 63 7.70 -16.42 7.63
C ALA A 63 7.57 -15.24 6.64
N TRP A 64 6.89 -14.17 7.02
CA TRP A 64 6.61 -13.01 6.18
C TRP A 64 7.60 -11.87 6.45
N PRO A 65 7.85 -10.98 5.48
CA PRO A 65 8.65 -9.80 5.69
C PRO A 65 8.03 -8.85 6.74
N PRO A 66 8.83 -8.22 7.62
CA PRO A 66 8.30 -7.46 8.75
C PRO A 66 7.77 -6.07 8.38
N LEU A 67 8.14 -5.53 7.21
CA LEU A 67 7.93 -4.12 6.89
C LEU A 67 6.44 -3.72 6.89
N PHE A 68 5.58 -4.54 6.29
CA PHE A 68 4.16 -4.22 6.25
C PHE A 68 3.52 -4.32 7.64
N ALA A 69 3.85 -5.37 8.41
CA ALA A 69 3.38 -5.48 9.80
C ALA A 69 3.89 -4.32 10.67
N ALA A 70 5.14 -3.86 10.47
CA ALA A 70 5.68 -2.69 11.16
C ALA A 70 4.95 -1.40 10.80
N LEU A 71 4.58 -1.22 9.53
CA LEU A 71 3.72 -0.10 9.12
C LEU A 71 2.36 -0.15 9.84
N LEU A 72 1.71 -1.31 9.85
CA LEU A 72 0.43 -1.48 10.55
C LEU A 72 0.60 -1.26 12.06
N ALA A 73 1.69 -1.73 12.66
CA ALA A 73 2.01 -1.52 14.07
C ALA A 73 2.10 -0.02 14.39
N GLY A 74 2.79 0.77 13.57
CA GLY A 74 2.88 2.23 13.75
C GLY A 74 1.51 2.91 13.68
N VAL A 75 0.64 2.49 12.77
CA VAL A 75 -0.75 2.99 12.73
C VAL A 75 -1.49 2.62 14.02
N ILE A 76 -1.42 1.35 14.42
CA ILE A 76 -2.09 0.82 15.62
C ILE A 76 -1.58 1.50 16.91
N GLU A 77 -0.29 1.79 17.00
CA GLU A 77 0.30 2.47 18.16
C GLU A 77 -0.25 3.90 18.32
N VAL A 78 -0.49 4.60 17.20
CA VAL A 78 -0.97 5.99 17.22
C VAL A 78 -2.48 6.09 17.48
N VAL A 79 -3.30 5.22 16.87
CA VAL A 79 -4.78 5.35 16.92
C VAL A 79 -5.51 4.16 17.54
N GLY A 80 -4.78 3.15 18.01
CA GLY A 80 -5.35 1.87 18.42
C GLY A 80 -5.73 0.97 17.24
N LEU A 81 -6.27 -0.22 17.54
CA LEU A 81 -6.79 -1.12 16.50
C LEU A 81 -8.09 -0.55 15.91
N ASN A 82 -7.95 0.22 14.84
CA ASN A 82 -9.04 0.93 14.18
C ASN A 82 -9.09 0.58 12.69
N TRP A 83 -10.14 -0.11 12.25
CA TRP A 83 -10.28 -0.54 10.86
C TRP A 83 -10.37 0.62 9.88
N VAL A 84 -11.03 1.73 10.23
CA VAL A 84 -11.07 2.92 9.35
C VAL A 84 -9.64 3.40 9.07
N ALA A 85 -8.80 3.50 10.10
CA ALA A 85 -7.42 3.95 9.95
C ALA A 85 -6.57 2.98 9.12
N LEU A 86 -6.71 1.67 9.35
CA LEU A 86 -5.99 0.66 8.58
C LEU A 86 -6.42 0.68 7.10
N LYS A 87 -7.71 0.83 6.82
CA LYS A 87 -8.24 0.92 5.45
C LYS A 87 -7.81 2.21 4.76
N LEU A 88 -7.83 3.35 5.47
CA LEU A 88 -7.31 4.60 4.94
C LEU A 88 -5.81 4.51 4.63
N THR A 89 -5.05 3.77 5.44
CA THR A 89 -3.64 3.49 5.18
C THR A 89 -3.48 2.72 3.87
N MET A 90 -4.27 1.67 3.64
CA MET A 90 -4.25 0.92 2.39
C MET A 90 -4.63 1.78 1.18
N VAL A 91 -5.70 2.57 1.30
CA VAL A 91 -6.14 3.49 0.24
C VAL A 91 -5.05 4.52 -0.07
N ALA A 92 -4.41 5.07 0.97
CA ALA A 92 -3.31 6.02 0.80
C ALA A 92 -2.12 5.38 0.08
N LEU A 93 -1.77 4.13 0.39
CA LEU A 93 -0.73 3.39 -0.33
C LEU A 93 -1.12 3.12 -1.79
N GLY A 94 -2.38 2.76 -2.06
CA GLY A 94 -2.90 2.56 -3.42
C GLY A 94 -2.85 3.82 -4.26
N LEU A 95 -3.36 4.94 -3.73
CA LEU A 95 -3.28 6.25 -4.38
C LEU A 95 -1.83 6.70 -4.53
N GLY A 96 -0.97 6.43 -3.54
CA GLY A 96 0.47 6.66 -3.60
C GLY A 96 1.14 5.90 -4.74
N ALA A 97 0.82 4.62 -4.91
CA ALA A 97 1.31 3.79 -6.00
C ALA A 97 0.89 4.36 -7.37
N LEU A 98 -0.38 4.74 -7.53
CA LEU A 98 -0.88 5.38 -8.76
C LEU A 98 -0.19 6.72 -9.04
N ALA A 99 0.10 7.51 -8.00
CA ALA A 99 0.83 8.76 -8.14
C ALA A 99 2.29 8.53 -8.58
N LEU A 100 2.95 7.50 -8.05
CA LEU A 100 4.31 7.11 -8.46
C LEU A 100 4.33 6.60 -9.91
N LEU A 101 3.39 5.73 -10.28
CA LEU A 101 3.22 5.26 -11.65
C LEU A 101 2.95 6.44 -12.59
N SER A 102 2.07 7.38 -12.22
CA SER A 102 1.84 8.59 -13.03
C SER A 102 3.10 9.43 -13.22
N ARG A 103 3.99 9.48 -12.22
CA ARG A 103 5.28 10.18 -12.33
C ARG A 103 6.27 9.44 -13.21
N LEU A 104 6.24 8.11 -13.24
CA LEU A 104 7.07 7.30 -14.14
C LEU A 104 6.77 7.60 -15.61
N TRP A 105 5.50 7.86 -15.95
CA TRP A 105 5.07 8.17 -17.32
C TRP A 105 5.17 9.65 -17.70
N ARG A 106 5.71 10.51 -16.83
CA ARG A 106 5.67 11.97 -17.03
C ARG A 106 6.84 12.54 -17.85
N ASP A 107 7.80 11.73 -18.27
CA ASP A 107 8.89 12.23 -19.12
C ASP A 107 8.54 12.21 -20.64
N ASP A 108 9.04 13.27 -21.29
CA ASP A 108 9.22 13.52 -22.73
C ASP A 108 8.12 14.10 -23.64
N SER A 109 6.88 14.34 -23.22
CA SER A 109 6.01 15.22 -24.02
C SER A 109 4.83 15.76 -23.23
N VAL A 110 4.54 17.04 -23.49
CA VAL A 110 3.29 17.68 -23.10
C VAL A 110 2.16 16.82 -23.66
N ASP A 111 1.39 16.22 -22.75
CA ASP A 111 0.32 15.25 -23.01
C ASP A 111 0.79 13.89 -23.57
N ASN A 112 1.32 13.02 -22.69
CA ASN A 112 1.42 11.58 -22.95
C ASN A 112 0.09 10.89 -22.56
N PRO A 113 -0.89 10.73 -23.48
CA PRO A 113 -2.17 10.12 -23.15
C PRO A 113 -2.03 8.66 -22.73
N VAL A 114 -0.99 7.95 -23.21
CA VAL A 114 -0.78 6.52 -22.92
C VAL A 114 -0.53 6.32 -21.43
N GLY A 115 0.34 7.13 -20.83
CA GLY A 115 0.61 7.07 -19.39
C GLY A 115 -0.64 7.35 -18.54
N ALA A 116 -1.42 8.35 -18.93
CA ALA A 116 -2.67 8.69 -18.25
C ALA A 116 -3.71 7.56 -18.35
N TRP A 117 -3.87 6.94 -19.51
CA TRP A 117 -4.74 5.79 -19.71
C TRP A 117 -4.25 4.56 -18.96
N ALA A 118 -2.94 4.29 -18.96
CA ALA A 118 -2.36 3.18 -18.20
C ALA A 118 -2.67 3.31 -16.70
N VAL A 119 -2.42 4.47 -16.11
CA VAL A 119 -2.74 4.75 -14.69
C VAL A 119 -4.25 4.62 -14.44
N LEU A 120 -5.09 5.12 -15.34
CA LEU A 120 -6.55 5.01 -15.21
C LEU A 120 -7.02 3.54 -15.25
N LEU A 121 -6.52 2.76 -16.21
CA LEU A 121 -6.85 1.35 -16.34
C LEU A 121 -6.35 0.55 -15.13
N THR A 122 -5.16 0.86 -14.59
CA THR A 122 -4.70 0.28 -13.33
C THR A 122 -5.61 0.68 -12.17
N ALA A 123 -5.96 1.96 -12.05
CA ALA A 123 -6.81 2.45 -10.97
C ALA A 123 -8.23 1.84 -10.98
N LEU A 124 -8.76 1.53 -12.16
CA LEU A 124 -10.07 0.91 -12.35
C LEU A 124 -10.02 -0.62 -12.45
N SER A 125 -8.82 -1.22 -12.40
CA SER A 125 -8.68 -2.67 -12.35
C SER A 125 -9.33 -3.22 -11.09
N PRO A 126 -10.26 -4.20 -11.18
CA PRO A 126 -10.91 -4.77 -10.01
C PRO A 126 -9.92 -5.31 -8.97
N ALA A 127 -8.82 -5.92 -9.41
CA ALA A 127 -7.80 -6.46 -8.53
C ALA A 127 -7.08 -5.33 -7.77
N PHE A 128 -6.58 -4.33 -8.48
CA PHE A 128 -5.85 -3.22 -7.84
C PHE A 128 -6.76 -2.42 -6.90
N PHE A 129 -8.00 -2.17 -7.33
CA PHE A 129 -9.01 -1.51 -6.49
C PHE A 129 -9.28 -2.31 -5.22
N LEU A 130 -9.55 -3.61 -5.33
CA LEU A 130 -9.81 -4.49 -4.19
C LEU A 130 -8.61 -4.52 -3.21
N TYR A 131 -7.40 -4.77 -3.72
CA TYR A 131 -6.20 -4.83 -2.88
C TYR A 131 -5.79 -3.48 -2.29
N SER A 132 -6.26 -2.36 -2.86
CA SER A 132 -6.06 -1.02 -2.26
C SER A 132 -6.95 -0.78 -1.04
N HIS A 133 -7.95 -1.63 -0.84
CA HIS A 133 -8.79 -1.60 0.36
C HIS A 133 -8.41 -2.74 1.32
N HIS A 134 -7.82 -3.82 0.81
CA HIS A 134 -7.42 -4.96 1.63
C HIS A 134 -6.14 -4.77 2.42
N THR A 135 -6.11 -5.21 3.68
CA THR A 135 -4.90 -5.16 4.53
C THR A 135 -3.91 -6.25 4.13
N MET A 136 -3.35 -6.16 2.93
CA MET A 136 -2.41 -7.11 2.35
C MET A 136 -1.21 -6.39 1.70
N THR A 137 -0.21 -7.16 1.28
CA THR A 137 1.09 -6.59 0.84
C THR A 137 1.16 -6.19 -0.63
N GLU A 138 0.21 -6.58 -1.47
CA GLU A 138 0.25 -6.41 -2.92
C GLU A 138 0.39 -4.94 -3.31
N VAL A 139 -0.47 -4.07 -2.76
CA VAL A 139 -0.43 -2.64 -3.06
C VAL A 139 0.79 -1.93 -2.47
N PRO A 140 1.19 -2.15 -1.20
CA PRO A 140 2.46 -1.67 -0.68
C PRO A 140 3.66 -2.11 -1.54
N TYR A 141 3.66 -3.36 -2.01
CA TYR A 141 4.69 -3.90 -2.89
C TYR A 141 4.71 -3.19 -4.25
N ILE A 142 3.54 -3.00 -4.89
CA ILE A 142 3.43 -2.25 -6.15
C ILE A 142 3.93 -0.81 -5.97
N ALA A 143 3.61 -0.15 -4.84
CA ALA A 143 4.12 1.18 -4.54
C ALA A 143 5.66 1.19 -4.44
N ALA A 144 6.25 0.21 -3.77
CA ALA A 144 7.70 0.09 -3.63
C ALA A 144 8.38 -0.18 -4.99
N VAL A 145 7.81 -1.05 -5.82
CA VAL A 145 8.29 -1.31 -7.18
C VAL A 145 8.20 -0.04 -8.04
N ALA A 146 7.08 0.67 -8.00
CA ALA A 146 6.91 1.93 -8.74
C ALA A 146 7.91 3.00 -8.28
N ALA A 147 8.17 3.10 -6.97
CA ALA A 147 9.17 3.99 -6.41
C ALA A 147 10.59 3.63 -6.89
N ALA A 148 10.93 2.34 -6.88
CA ALA A 148 12.24 1.85 -7.33
C ALA A 148 12.46 2.12 -8.83
N LEU A 149 11.46 1.81 -9.68
CA LEU A 149 11.51 2.09 -11.12
C LEU A 149 11.63 3.58 -11.42
N LEU A 150 10.88 4.42 -10.68
CA LEU A 150 10.98 5.88 -10.82
C LEU A 150 12.36 6.39 -10.39
N GLY A 151 12.94 5.81 -9.34
CA GLY A 151 14.30 6.10 -8.90
C GLY A 151 15.34 5.74 -9.96
N LEU A 152 15.19 4.55 -10.57
CA LEU A 152 16.08 4.06 -11.62
C LEU A 152 16.02 4.92 -12.88
N SER A 153 14.81 5.19 -13.41
CA SER A 153 14.63 6.04 -14.60
C SER A 153 15.27 7.43 -14.40
N ARG A 154 15.09 8.04 -13.23
CA ARG A 154 15.70 9.35 -12.93
C ARG A 154 17.22 9.29 -12.76
N ALA A 155 17.77 8.15 -12.31
CA ALA A 155 19.21 7.95 -12.23
C ALA A 155 19.81 7.82 -13.64
N GLU A 156 19.14 7.12 -14.56
CA GLU A 156 19.54 7.01 -15.97
C GLU A 156 19.47 8.38 -16.68
N ASP A 157 18.43 9.18 -16.42
CA ASP A 157 18.26 10.52 -17.01
C ASP A 157 19.16 11.61 -16.36
N GLY A 158 20.04 11.23 -15.42
CA GLY A 158 20.94 12.15 -14.71
C GLY A 158 20.26 13.12 -13.74
N ARG A 159 18.95 12.93 -13.45
CA ARG A 159 18.13 13.81 -12.59
C ARG A 159 18.15 13.45 -11.11
N THR A 160 18.81 12.37 -10.70
CA THR A 160 19.07 12.06 -9.29
C THR A 160 20.47 11.49 -9.06
N ALA A 161 21.43 12.39 -8.81
CA ALA A 161 22.68 12.06 -8.12
C ALA A 161 22.49 11.74 -6.62
N PHE A 162 21.27 11.88 -6.08
CA PHE A 162 21.00 11.74 -4.64
C PHE A 162 20.56 10.34 -4.20
N LEU A 163 20.06 9.48 -5.10
CA LEU A 163 19.63 8.10 -4.77
C LEU A 163 20.70 7.02 -5.07
N ALA A 164 21.83 7.42 -5.66
CA ALA A 164 22.98 6.55 -5.91
C ALA A 164 23.95 6.47 -4.71
N GLY A 165 23.66 7.18 -3.62
CA GLY A 165 24.46 7.19 -2.39
C GLY A 165 23.86 6.30 -1.31
N LEU A 166 24.38 5.07 -1.22
CA LEU A 166 24.83 4.54 0.07
C LEU A 166 25.83 5.53 0.70
#